data_AF-A0A936M8J6-F1
#
_entry.id   AF-A0A936M8J6-F1
#
_cell.length_a   1.000
_cell.length_b   1.000
_cell.length_c   1.000
_cell.angle_alpha   90.00
_cell.angle_beta   90.00
_cell.angle_gamma   90.00
#
_symmetry.space_group_name_H-M   'P 1'
#
loop_
_entity.id
_entity.type
_entity.pdbx_description
1 polymer ?
#
loop_
_entity_poly.entity_id
_entity_poly.type
_entity_poly.pdbx_seq_one_letter_code
_entity_poly.pdbx_strand_id
1 'polypeptide(L)'
;MENIERQTIQYSPGEAKSGGAHWFYWLAVASIINSLIVFFFNTPNSMVAFGITRWLDGTSGGLTAEGVVPPMLASALAINVLIALGFAAFGVFAARGSDVAFVLGIFLYVIDSMLVIGLRDFFGFGFHLVGLYFLIRGLLASRHLRENATTI
;
A
#
# COMPACT_ATOMS: atom_id res chain seq x y z
N MET A 1 -17.08 37.26 5.08
CA MET A 1 -15.96 36.43 5.58
C MET A 1 -16.28 34.94 5.56
N GLU A 2 -17.55 34.55 5.68
CA GLU A 2 -18.03 33.15 5.57
C GLU A 2 -17.73 32.44 4.22
N ASN A 3 -17.44 33.19 3.15
CA ASN A 3 -17.15 32.64 1.82
C ASN A 3 -15.66 32.40 1.54
N ILE A 4 -14.77 32.90 2.41
CA ILE A 4 -13.30 32.75 2.27
C ILE A 4 -12.80 31.56 3.11
N GLU A 5 -13.43 31.27 4.26
CA GLU A 5 -13.12 30.09 5.07
C GLU A 5 -13.55 28.77 4.44
N ARG A 6 -14.55 28.80 3.54
CA ARG A 6 -14.97 27.61 2.79
C ARG A 6 -13.98 27.19 1.70
N GLN A 7 -13.04 28.07 1.34
CA GLN A 7 -12.09 27.82 0.26
C GLN A 7 -10.71 27.33 0.74
N THR A 8 -10.41 27.39 2.04
CA THR A 8 -9.01 27.26 2.48
C THR A 8 -8.54 25.87 2.89
N ILE A 9 -9.41 24.87 3.13
CA ILE A 9 -9.01 23.45 3.29
C ILE A 9 -10.08 22.50 2.72
N GLN A 10 -10.61 22.79 1.53
CA GLN A 10 -11.45 21.82 0.83
C GLN A 10 -10.63 21.22 -0.31
N TYR A 11 -9.84 20.18 -0.01
CA TYR A 11 -9.24 19.34 -1.04
C TYR A 11 -10.34 18.97 -2.04
N SER A 12 -10.15 19.26 -3.32
CA SER A 12 -11.15 18.89 -4.32
C SER A 12 -11.37 17.38 -4.22
N PRO A 13 -12.61 16.87 -4.14
CA PRO A 13 -12.86 15.43 -4.08
C PRO A 13 -12.15 14.66 -5.22
N GLY A 14 -11.90 15.31 -6.36
CA GLY A 14 -11.09 14.77 -7.45
C GLY A 14 -9.63 14.51 -7.06
N GLU A 15 -9.00 15.44 -6.37
CA GLU A 15 -7.61 15.35 -5.90
C GLU A 15 -7.47 14.34 -4.76
N ALA A 16 -8.45 14.26 -3.86
CA ALA A 16 -8.45 13.23 -2.81
C ALA A 16 -8.60 11.82 -3.40
N LYS A 17 -9.44 11.66 -4.43
CA LYS A 17 -9.59 10.40 -5.19
C LYS A 17 -8.28 10.01 -5.87
N SER A 18 -7.69 10.91 -6.67
CA SER A 18 -6.45 10.63 -7.40
C SER A 18 -5.28 10.39 -6.45
N GLY A 19 -5.17 11.21 -5.40
CA GLY A 19 -4.18 11.04 -4.33
C GLY A 19 -4.29 9.68 -3.65
N GLY A 20 -5.50 9.28 -3.25
CA GLY A 20 -5.72 7.95 -2.67
C GLY A 20 -5.43 6.81 -3.66
N ALA A 21 -5.81 6.94 -4.93
CA ALA A 21 -5.47 5.94 -5.94
C ALA A 21 -3.95 5.84 -6.16
N HIS A 22 -3.21 6.94 -6.07
CA HIS A 22 -1.76 6.95 -6.19
C HIS A 22 -1.03 6.23 -5.06
N TRP A 23 -1.66 6.10 -3.89
CA TRP A 23 -1.06 5.33 -2.80
C TRP A 23 -0.89 3.85 -3.15
N PHE A 24 -1.78 3.27 -3.97
CA PHE A 24 -1.55 1.92 -4.51
C PHE A 24 -0.24 1.79 -5.29
N TYR A 25 0.13 2.81 -6.07
CA TYR A 25 1.40 2.82 -6.80
C TYR A 25 2.59 3.02 -5.85
N TRP A 26 2.47 3.90 -4.86
CA TRP A 26 3.52 4.09 -3.86
C TRP A 26 3.83 2.80 -3.12
N LEU A 27 2.81 2.05 -2.71
CA LEU A 27 2.96 0.75 -2.08
C LEU A 27 3.67 -0.26 -3.00
N ALA A 28 3.24 -0.34 -4.26
CA ALA A 28 3.85 -1.23 -5.24
C ALA A 28 5.33 -0.91 -5.49
N VAL A 29 5.66 0.37 -5.73
CA VAL A 29 7.02 0.82 -6.00
C VAL A 29 7.93 0.62 -4.79
N ALA A 30 7.48 1.00 -3.59
CA ALA A 30 8.25 0.82 -2.36
C ALA A 30 8.54 -0.68 -2.10
N SER A 31 7.55 -1.54 -2.32
CA SER A 31 7.69 -3.00 -2.15
C SER A 31 8.66 -3.63 -3.17
N ILE A 32 8.63 -3.19 -4.43
CA ILE A 32 9.58 -3.64 -5.46
C ILE A 32 11.00 -3.19 -5.12
N ILE A 33 11.20 -1.90 -4.78
CA ILE A 33 12.52 -1.37 -4.41
C ILE A 33 13.09 -2.16 -3.23
N ASN A 34 12.27 -2.37 -2.20
CA ASN A 34 12.66 -3.19 -1.06
C ASN A 34 13.08 -4.61 -1.49
N SER A 35 12.27 -5.29 -2.30
CA SER A 35 12.56 -6.66 -2.74
C SER A 35 13.85 -6.76 -3.54
N LEU A 36 14.15 -5.77 -4.39
CA LEU A 36 15.42 -5.70 -5.12
C LEU A 36 16.60 -5.50 -4.17
N ILE A 37 16.47 -4.64 -3.16
CA ILE A 37 17.51 -4.43 -2.15
C ILE A 37 17.79 -5.71 -1.37
N VAL A 38 16.75 -6.42 -0.94
CA VAL A 38 16.87 -7.71 -0.26
C VAL A 38 17.55 -8.74 -1.16
N PHE A 39 17.15 -8.83 -2.43
CA PHE A 39 17.69 -9.80 -3.40
C PHE A 39 19.19 -9.61 -3.68
N PHE A 40 19.61 -8.38 -3.99
CA PHE A 40 20.97 -8.13 -4.44
C PHE A 40 21.97 -7.97 -3.31
N PHE A 41 21.53 -7.51 -2.13
CA PHE A 41 22.41 -7.17 -1.02
C PHE A 41 22.24 -8.08 0.20
N ASN A 42 21.37 -9.09 0.16
CA ASN A 42 21.08 -10.00 1.27
C ASN A 42 20.80 -9.25 2.59
N THR A 43 20.00 -8.20 2.50
CA THR A 43 19.59 -7.41 3.67
C THR A 43 18.27 -7.91 4.23
N PRO A 44 17.96 -7.68 5.52
CA PRO A 44 16.62 -7.94 6.03
C PRO A 44 15.58 -7.07 5.30
N ASN A 45 14.34 -7.58 5.21
CA ASN A 45 13.22 -6.79 4.70
C ASN A 45 13.01 -5.50 5.52
N SER A 46 12.64 -4.41 4.84
CA SER A 46 12.34 -3.11 5.46
C SER A 46 10.86 -2.95 5.84
N MET A 47 10.53 -1.85 6.53
CA MET A 47 9.17 -1.53 6.98
C MET A 47 8.16 -1.27 5.84
N VAL A 48 8.65 -1.01 4.61
CA VAL A 48 7.80 -0.74 3.43
C VAL A 48 7.52 -1.99 2.60
N ALA A 49 8.11 -3.13 2.97
CA ALA A 49 7.78 -4.43 2.40
C ALA A 49 6.34 -4.83 2.77
N PHE A 50 5.67 -5.56 1.90
CA PHE A 50 4.39 -6.16 2.25
C PHE A 50 4.57 -7.26 3.29
N GLY A 51 3.59 -7.40 4.18
CA GLY A 51 3.59 -8.45 5.20
C GLY A 51 3.69 -9.85 4.59
N ILE A 52 2.96 -10.10 3.50
CA ILE A 52 2.96 -11.39 2.82
C ILE A 52 4.31 -11.73 2.18
N THR A 53 5.01 -10.77 1.60
CA THR A 53 6.32 -11.00 1.00
C THR A 53 7.35 -11.32 2.08
N ARG A 54 7.33 -10.57 3.19
CA ARG A 54 8.18 -10.86 4.36
C ARG A 54 7.97 -12.25 4.93
N TRP A 55 6.72 -12.71 4.96
CA TRP A 55 6.38 -14.04 5.44
C TRP A 55 6.91 -15.13 4.51
N LEU A 56 6.78 -14.96 3.19
CA LEU A 56 7.31 -15.88 2.18
C LEU A 56 8.84 -15.91 2.12
N ASP A 57 9.47 -14.75 2.24
CA ASP A 57 10.91 -14.60 2.21
C ASP A 57 11.59 -15.20 3.46
N GLY A 58 10.82 -15.45 4.54
CA GLY A 58 11.35 -15.95 5.81
C GLY A 58 12.28 -14.96 6.54
N THR A 59 12.33 -13.70 6.09
CA THR A 59 13.25 -12.66 6.57
C THR A 59 12.58 -11.70 7.57
N SER A 60 11.70 -12.24 8.42
CA SER A 60 11.02 -11.48 9.47
C SER A 60 11.95 -11.11 10.61
N GLY A 61 12.85 -10.14 10.38
CA GLY A 61 13.60 -9.43 11.43
C GLY A 61 14.63 -10.24 12.21
N GLY A 62 14.71 -11.56 12.02
CA GLY A 62 15.68 -12.42 12.67
C GLY A 62 16.94 -12.57 11.81
N LEU A 63 18.04 -12.00 12.29
CA LEU A 63 19.34 -12.64 12.09
C LEU A 63 19.18 -14.13 12.41
N THR A 64 19.71 -15.04 11.60
CA THR A 64 19.85 -16.44 12.05
C THR A 64 20.62 -16.46 13.38
N ALA A 65 20.65 -17.58 14.09
CA ALA A 65 21.49 -17.74 15.27
C ALA A 65 22.98 -17.36 15.02
N GLU A 66 23.38 -17.29 13.74
CA GLU A 66 24.71 -16.95 13.24
C GLU A 66 24.85 -15.51 12.72
N GLY A 67 23.80 -14.68 12.76
CA GLY A 67 23.89 -13.30 12.27
C GLY A 67 23.70 -13.13 10.75
N VAL A 68 23.24 -14.16 10.04
CA VAL A 68 23.22 -14.18 8.56
C VAL A 68 21.78 -14.12 8.04
N VAL A 69 21.53 -13.27 7.05
CA VAL A 69 20.26 -13.25 6.31
C VAL A 69 20.36 -14.25 5.16
N PRO A 70 19.49 -15.28 5.10
CA PRO A 70 19.50 -16.22 3.98
C PRO A 70 19.16 -15.48 2.67
N PRO A 71 19.82 -15.85 1.55
CA PRO A 71 19.60 -15.19 0.27
C PRO A 71 18.17 -15.45 -0.23
N MET A 72 17.52 -14.40 -0.72
CA MET A 72 16.18 -14.50 -1.29
C MET A 72 16.21 -15.31 -2.60
N LEU A 73 15.30 -16.27 -2.73
CA LEU A 73 15.17 -17.04 -3.98
C LEU A 73 14.63 -16.16 -5.11
N ALA A 74 15.08 -16.40 -6.34
CA ALA A 74 14.58 -15.69 -7.52
C ALA A 74 13.07 -15.86 -7.73
N SER A 75 12.50 -17.01 -7.33
CA SER A 75 11.05 -17.24 -7.33
C SER A 75 10.32 -16.34 -6.33
N ALA A 76 10.90 -16.08 -5.15
CA ALA A 76 10.34 -15.18 -4.16
C ALA A 76 10.34 -13.73 -4.68
N LEU A 77 11.45 -13.28 -5.30
CA LEU A 77 11.48 -11.97 -5.97
C LEU A 77 10.36 -11.83 -7.01
N ALA A 78 10.17 -12.85 -7.85
CA ALA A 78 9.12 -12.83 -8.87
C ALA A 78 7.72 -12.73 -8.25
N ILE A 79 7.45 -13.47 -7.17
CA ILE A 79 6.18 -13.38 -6.43
C ILE A 79 5.99 -11.99 -5.84
N ASN A 80 7.02 -11.40 -5.23
CA ASN A 80 6.95 -10.06 -4.65
C ASN A 80 6.60 -9.01 -5.70
N VAL A 81 7.24 -9.09 -6.87
CA VAL A 81 6.93 -8.22 -8.02
C VAL A 81 5.50 -8.42 -8.50
N LEU A 82 5.01 -9.66 -8.61
CA LEU A 82 3.64 -9.94 -9.02
C LEU A 82 2.61 -9.36 -8.05
N ILE A 83 2.84 -9.48 -6.74
CA ILE A 83 1.97 -8.90 -5.71
C ILE A 83 1.95 -7.37 -5.83
N ALA A 84 3.11 -6.73 -5.96
CA ALA A 84 3.21 -5.29 -6.18
C ALA A 84 2.49 -4.83 -7.45
N LEU A 85 2.62 -5.56 -8.55
CA LEU A 85 1.87 -5.27 -9.77
C LEU A 85 0.36 -5.43 -9.60
N GLY A 86 -0.09 -6.39 -8.77
CA GLY A 86 -1.49 -6.52 -8.37
C GLY A 86 -2.00 -5.25 -7.65
N PHE A 87 -1.24 -4.74 -6.69
CA PHE A 87 -1.54 -3.47 -6.02
C PHE A 87 -1.55 -2.29 -7.01
N ALA A 88 -0.58 -2.20 -7.92
CA ALA A 88 -0.57 -1.19 -8.96
C ALA A 88 -1.81 -1.29 -9.88
N ALA A 89 -2.26 -2.49 -10.22
CA ALA A 89 -3.47 -2.69 -11.01
C ALA A 89 -4.73 -2.15 -10.29
N PHE A 90 -4.86 -2.37 -8.97
CA PHE A 90 -5.91 -1.70 -8.19
C PHE A 90 -5.82 -0.18 -8.29
N GLY A 91 -4.63 0.39 -8.24
CA GLY A 91 -4.38 1.82 -8.48
C GLY A 91 -4.93 2.31 -9.82
N VAL A 92 -4.72 1.56 -10.91
CA VAL A 92 -5.23 1.91 -12.26
C VAL A 92 -6.75 1.98 -12.27
N PHE A 93 -7.42 0.95 -11.74
CA PHE A 93 -8.87 0.90 -11.72
C PHE A 93 -9.48 1.92 -10.73
N ALA A 94 -8.85 2.12 -9.58
CA ALA A 94 -9.24 3.12 -8.59
C ALA A 94 -9.14 4.55 -9.13
N ALA A 95 -8.07 4.87 -9.87
CA ALA A 95 -7.89 6.18 -10.51
C ALA A 95 -9.00 6.47 -11.53
N ARG A 96 -9.52 5.43 -12.20
CA ARG A 96 -10.67 5.50 -13.11
C ARG A 96 -12.02 5.65 -12.39
N GLY A 97 -12.05 5.72 -11.06
CA GLY A 97 -13.27 5.87 -10.26
C GLY A 97 -13.96 4.55 -9.88
N SER A 98 -13.26 3.41 -9.98
CA SER A 98 -13.81 2.14 -9.51
C SER A 98 -13.71 2.02 -8.00
N ASP A 99 -14.85 2.16 -7.32
CA ASP A 99 -14.98 1.88 -5.89
C ASP A 99 -14.69 0.44 -5.54
N VAL A 100 -15.05 -0.49 -6.42
CA VAL A 100 -14.79 -1.92 -6.21
C VAL A 100 -13.29 -2.17 -6.14
N ALA A 101 -12.50 -1.51 -6.98
CA ALA A 101 -11.05 -1.61 -6.94
C ALA A 101 -10.47 -1.06 -5.63
N PHE A 102 -10.98 0.08 -5.15
CA PHE A 102 -10.60 0.61 -3.83
C PHE A 102 -10.93 -0.38 -2.71
N VAL A 103 -12.17 -0.89 -2.65
CA VAL A 103 -12.61 -1.79 -1.57
C VAL A 103 -11.79 -3.08 -1.55
N LEU A 104 -11.60 -3.73 -2.71
CA LEU A 104 -10.83 -4.97 -2.78
C LEU A 104 -9.35 -4.73 -2.45
N GLY A 105 -8.75 -3.66 -2.98
CA GLY A 105 -7.36 -3.32 -2.68
C GLY A 105 -7.15 -2.98 -1.20
N ILE A 106 -8.05 -2.20 -0.59
CA ILE A 106 -8.04 -1.88 0.85
C ILE A 106 -8.18 -3.16 1.67
N PHE A 107 -9.10 -4.06 1.30
CA PHE A 107 -9.31 -5.31 2.01
C PHE A 107 -8.03 -6.17 2.04
N LEU A 108 -7.39 -6.37 0.89
CA LEU A 108 -6.13 -7.10 0.80
C LEU A 108 -5.01 -6.40 1.58
N TYR A 109 -4.97 -5.07 1.54
CA TYR A 109 -3.98 -4.30 2.29
C TYR A 109 -4.16 -4.38 3.81
N VAL A 110 -5.40 -4.46 4.29
CA VAL A 110 -5.70 -4.70 5.71
C VAL A 110 -5.23 -6.08 6.14
N ILE A 111 -5.50 -7.12 5.34
CA ILE A 111 -4.97 -8.46 5.60
C ILE A 111 -3.44 -8.42 5.68
N ASP A 112 -2.80 -7.74 4.73
CA ASP A 112 -1.35 -7.59 4.71
C ASP A 112 -0.81 -6.86 5.96
N SER A 113 -1.50 -5.81 6.40
CA SER A 113 -1.19 -5.08 7.64
C SER A 113 -1.30 -5.97 8.89
N MET A 114 -2.26 -6.91 8.90
CA MET A 114 -2.40 -7.89 9.98
C MET A 114 -1.24 -8.89 10.01
N LEU A 115 -0.68 -9.24 8.85
CA LEU A 115 0.55 -10.03 8.78
C LEU A 115 1.72 -9.26 9.40
N VAL A 116 1.89 -7.98 9.06
CA VAL A 116 2.99 -7.14 9.59
C VAL A 116 2.96 -7.03 11.11
N ILE A 117 1.80 -6.77 11.72
CA ILE A 117 1.69 -6.73 13.18
C ILE A 117 1.91 -8.12 13.81
N GLY A 118 1.52 -9.20 13.12
CA GLY A 118 1.83 -10.57 13.53
C GLY A 118 3.33 -10.88 13.54
N LEU A 119 4.09 -10.23 12.64
CA LEU A 119 5.56 -10.25 12.63
C LEU A 119 6.20 -9.33 13.70
N ARG A 120 5.38 -8.68 14.55
CA ARG A 120 5.79 -7.74 15.60
C ARG A 120 6.54 -6.50 15.08
N ASP A 121 6.35 -6.16 13.80
CA ASP A 121 6.92 -4.95 13.21
C ASP A 121 5.97 -3.77 13.40
N PHE A 122 6.12 -3.06 14.53
CA PHE A 122 5.30 -1.90 14.85
C PHE A 122 5.56 -0.71 13.91
N PHE A 123 6.78 -0.55 13.41
CA PHE A 123 7.13 0.53 12.48
C PHE A 123 6.52 0.27 11.09
N GLY A 124 6.65 -0.96 10.60
CA GLY A 124 5.97 -1.42 9.39
C GLY A 124 4.46 -1.28 9.50
N PHE A 125 3.88 -1.67 10.64
CA PHE A 125 2.45 -1.51 10.87
C PHE A 125 2.03 -0.02 10.86
N GLY A 126 2.82 0.87 11.47
CA GLY A 126 2.60 2.31 11.40
C GLY A 126 2.61 2.85 9.97
N PHE A 127 3.58 2.44 9.14
CA PHE A 127 3.61 2.77 7.72
C PHE A 127 2.36 2.25 6.99
N HIS A 128 1.90 1.05 7.34
CA HIS A 128 0.69 0.48 6.78
C HIS A 128 -0.55 1.33 7.10
N LEU A 129 -0.70 1.79 8.33
CA LEU A 129 -1.79 2.68 8.73
C LEU A 129 -1.80 4.00 7.95
N VAL A 130 -0.63 4.57 7.65
CA VAL A 130 -0.52 5.78 6.82
C VAL A 130 -1.06 5.51 5.41
N GLY A 131 -0.62 4.43 4.77
CA GLY A 131 -1.15 4.04 3.46
C GLY A 131 -2.66 3.80 3.50
N LEU A 132 -3.16 3.10 4.52
CA LEU A 132 -4.56 2.78 4.70
C LEU A 132 -5.43 4.05 4.84
N TYR A 133 -4.94 5.03 5.60
CA TYR A 133 -5.61 6.31 5.75
C TYR A 133 -5.85 6.98 4.39
N PHE A 134 -4.83 7.07 3.54
CA PHE A 134 -4.98 7.72 2.23
C PHE A 134 -5.85 6.91 1.25
N LEU A 135 -5.78 5.58 1.30
CA LEU A 135 -6.66 4.72 0.50
C LEU A 135 -8.13 4.93 0.88
N ILE A 136 -8.46 4.97 2.18
CA ILE A 136 -9.82 5.23 2.67
C ILE A 136 -10.29 6.62 2.23
N ARG A 137 -9.45 7.65 2.35
CA ARG A 137 -9.82 8.99 1.84
C ARG A 137 -10.10 8.98 0.34
N GLY A 138 -9.31 8.25 -0.43
CA GLY A 138 -9.54 8.09 -1.87
C GLY A 138 -10.88 7.44 -2.20
N LEU A 139 -11.24 6.37 -1.49
CA LEU A 139 -12.53 5.70 -1.63
C LEU A 139 -13.70 6.62 -1.28
N LEU A 140 -13.64 7.33 -0.15
CA LEU A 140 -14.70 8.26 0.26
C LEU A 140 -14.89 9.38 -0.77
N ALA A 141 -13.79 9.91 -1.30
CA ALA A 141 -13.84 10.92 -2.34
C ALA A 141 -14.40 10.38 -3.68
N SER A 142 -14.07 9.15 -4.04
CA SER A 142 -14.64 8.44 -5.22
C SER A 142 -16.16 8.31 -5.10
N ARG A 143 -16.66 7.92 -3.92
CA ARG A 143 -18.09 7.80 -3.63
C ARG A 143 -18.83 9.12 -3.75
N HIS A 144 -18.29 10.15 -3.10
CA HIS A 144 -18.88 11.48 -3.12
C HIS A 144 -19.00 12.04 -4.55
N LEU A 145 -17.99 11.84 -5.38
CA LEU A 145 -18.04 12.24 -6.80
C LEU A 145 -19.11 11.47 -7.59
N ARG A 146 -19.27 10.17 -7.34
CA ARG A 146 -20.28 9.35 -8.03
C ARG A 146 -21.70 9.73 -7.62
N GLU A 147 -21.94 9.93 -6.33
CA GLU A 147 -23.25 10.34 -5.80
C GLU A 147 -23.69 11.67 -6.43
N ASN A 148 -22.81 12.67 -6.42
CA ASN A 148 -23.09 13.98 -7.01
C ASN A 148 -23.35 13.91 -8.52
N ALA A 149 -22.73 12.97 -9.25
CA ALA A 149 -22.96 12.80 -10.69
C ALA A 149 -24.31 12.13 -11.01
N THR A 150 -24.90 11.41 -10.07
CA THR A 150 -26.21 10.75 -10.23
C THR A 150 -27.40 11.62 -9.83
N THR A 151 -27.16 12.73 -9.14
CA THR A 151 -28.19 13.66 -8.66
C THR A 151 -28.48 14.83 -9.60
N ILE A 152 -27.84 14.86 -10.79
CA ILE A 152 -28.01 15.88 -11.85
C ILE A 152 -28.78 15.26 -13.02
#